data_AF-A0A9E4H2A8-F1
#
_entry.id   AF-A0A9E4H2A8-F1
#
_cell.length_a   1.000
_cell.length_b   1.000
_cell.length_c   1.000
_cell.angle_alpha   90.00
_cell.angle_beta   90.00
_cell.angle_gamma   90.00
#
_symmetry.space_group_name_H-M   'P 1'
#
loop_
_entity.id
_entity.type
_entity.pdbx_description
1 polymer ?
#
loop_
_entity_poly.entity_id
_entity_poly.type
_entity_poly.pdbx_seq_one_letter_code
_entity_poly.pdbx_strand_id
1 'polypeptide(L)' 'MDRTLRVNMDASRSNSFLITDSTGRITWKGSILPGVNELDVSNWSSGTYFLRSTASSAVHAFVVR' A
#
# COMPACT_ATOMS: atom_id res chain seq x y z
N MET A 1 4.30 16.71 -9.39
CA MET A 1 3.08 16.63 -8.56
C MET A 1 3.38 15.57 -7.52
N ASP A 2 3.50 15.95 -6.26
CA ASP A 2 3.83 14.99 -5.20
C ASP A 2 2.60 14.10 -4.95
N ARG A 3 2.76 12.79 -5.13
CA ARG A 3 1.70 11.80 -4.89
C ARG A 3 2.14 10.91 -3.74
N THR A 4 1.46 11.03 -2.61
CA THR A 4 1.77 10.26 -1.39
C THR A 4 0.57 9.42 -1.00
N LEU A 5 0.79 8.12 -0.80
CA LEU A 5 -0.18 7.22 -0.18
C LEU A 5 0.02 7.27 1.33
N ARG A 6 -1.05 7.56 2.08
CA ARG A 6 -1.06 7.50 3.54
C ARG A 6 -1.78 6.25 4.00
N VAL A 7 -1.10 5.42 4.78
CA VAL A 7 -1.69 4.22 5.39
C VAL A 7 -1.63 4.39 6.91
N ASN A 8 -2.80 4.42 7.55
CA ASN A 8 -2.87 4.38 9.01
C ASN A 8 -3.10 2.94 9.47
N MET A 9 -2.27 2.47 10.39
CA MET A 9 -2.38 1.14 10.96
C MET A 9 -2.57 1.20 12.48
N ASP A 10 -3.75 0.79 12.94
CA ASP A 10 -4.12 0.80 14.37
C ASP A 10 -3.60 -0.42 15.15
N ALA A 11 -3.02 -1.41 14.47
CA ALA A 11 -2.56 -2.64 15.11
C ALA A 11 -1.21 -2.44 15.84
N SER A 12 -1.08 -3.02 17.03
CA SER A 12 0.11 -2.93 17.91
C SER A 12 1.36 -3.68 17.41
N ARG A 13 1.33 -4.24 16.20
CA ARG A 13 2.44 -4.99 15.61
C ARG A 13 2.67 -4.60 14.16
N SER A 14 3.94 -4.52 13.77
CA SER A 14 4.32 -4.36 12.37
C SER A 14 3.80 -5.52 11.55
N ASN A 15 3.22 -5.20 10.41
CA ASN A 15 2.73 -6.20 9.46
C ASN A 15 3.44 -5.98 8.12
N SER A 16 3.73 -7.10 7.46
CA SER A 16 4.23 -7.08 6.09
C SER A 16 3.06 -6.90 5.11
N PHE A 17 3.28 -6.07 4.11
CA PHE A 17 2.31 -5.70 3.10
C PHE A 17 2.92 -5.80 1.71
N LEU A 18 2.06 -6.09 0.74
CA LEU A 18 2.33 -5.95 -0.68
C LEU A 18 1.34 -4.98 -1.29
N ILE A 19 1.81 -4.21 -2.26
CA ILE A 19 0.96 -3.47 -3.16
C ILE A 19 1.15 -4.02 -4.57
N THR A 20 0.03 -4.30 -5.24
CA THR A 20 0.00 -4.73 -6.64
C THR A 20 -0.80 -3.76 -7.50
N ASP A 21 -0.46 -3.66 -8.78
CA ASP A 21 -1.29 -2.97 -9.77
C ASP A 21 -2.49 -3.83 -10.21
N SER A 22 -3.31 -3.32 -11.13
CA SER A 22 -4.49 -4.01 -11.66
C SER A 22 -4.20 -5.26 -12.47
N THR A 23 -2.95 -5.47 -12.89
CA THR A 23 -2.50 -6.69 -13.58
C THR A 23 -1.98 -7.75 -12.60
N GLY A 24 -1.92 -7.42 -11.31
CA GLY A 24 -1.38 -8.29 -10.27
C GLY A 24 0.14 -8.18 -10.12
N ARG A 25 0.81 -7.27 -10.84
CA ARG A 25 2.25 -7.04 -10.69
C ARG A 25 2.51 -6.32 -9.37
N ILE A 26 3.51 -6.80 -8.63
CA ILE A 26 3.96 -6.18 -7.38
C ILE A 26 4.68 -4.87 -7.69
N THR A 27 4.19 -3.77 -7.13
CA THR A 27 4.80 -2.44 -7.24
C THR A 27 5.54 -2.03 -5.98
N TRP A 28 5.14 -2.58 -4.83
CA TRP A 28 5.84 -2.37 -3.56
C TRP A 28 5.65 -3.54 -2.60
N LYS A 29 6.65 -3.75 -1.75
CA LYS A 29 6.62 -4.71 -0.64
C LYS A 29 7.41 -4.13 0.52
N GLY A 30 6.84 -4.17 1.71
CA GLY A 30 7.50 -3.68 2.91
C GLY A 30 6.70 -3.92 4.17
N SER A 31 7.23 -3.46 5.29
CA SER A 31 6.52 -3.47 6.57
C SER A 31 5.93 -2.09 6.84
N ILE A 32 4.67 -2.05 7.26
CA ILE A 32 4.01 -0.84 7.75
C ILE A 32 4.05 -0.90 9.27
N LEU A 33 4.61 0.13 9.90
CA LEU A 33 4.68 0.23 11.35
C LEU A 33 3.34 0.72 11.92
N PRO A 34 3.04 0.47 13.20
CA PRO A 34 1.88 1.09 13.84
C PRO A 34 1.90 2.62 13.67
N GLY A 35 0.73 3.20 13.36
CA GLY A 35 0.57 4.64 13.10
C GLY A 35 0.47 4.99 11.60
N VAL A 36 0.71 6.27 11.29
CA VAL A 36 0.62 6.80 9.92
C VAL A 36 1.94 6.61 9.20
N ASN A 37 1.89 5.86 8.10
CA ASN A 37 3.02 5.66 7.22
C ASN A 37 2.73 6.35 5.89
N GLU A 38 3.75 6.99 5.34
CA GLU A 38 3.69 7.66 4.05
C GLU A 38 4.53 6.89 3.04
N LEU A 39 3.95 6.58 1.88
CA LEU A 39 4.63 5.97 0.76
C LEU A 39 4.58 6.93 -0.43
N ASP A 40 5.74 7.28 -0.96
CA ASP A 40 5.84 8.02 -2.22
C ASP A 40 5.43 7.11 -3.39
N VAL A 41 4.39 7.53 -4.09
CA VAL A 41 3.83 6.86 -5.28
C VAL A 41 3.89 7.77 -6.51
N SER A 42 4.72 8.81 -6.48
CA SER A 42 4.91 9.77 -7.59
C SER A 42 5.31 9.10 -8.90
N ASN A 43 6.09 8.02 -8.82
CA ASN A 43 6.57 7.26 -9.98
C ASN A 43 5.60 6.17 -10.45
N TRP A 44 4.42 6.06 -9.83
CA TRP A 44 3.44 5.04 -10.20
C TRP A 44 2.49 5.58 -11.27
N SER A 45 2.19 4.73 -12.25
CA SER A 45 1.18 5.02 -13.26
C SER A 45 -0.17 5.29 -12.61
N SER A 46 -0.95 6.20 -13.19
CA SER A 46 -2.33 6.39 -12.74
C SER A 46 -3.14 5.12 -12.99
N GLY A 47 -3.93 4.69 -12.00
CA GLY A 47 -4.67 3.42 -12.05
C GLY A 47 -5.10 2.92 -10.68
N THR A 48 -5.72 1.74 -10.67
CA THR A 48 -6.15 1.05 -9.44
C THR A 48 -5.04 0.13 -8.93
N TYR A 49 -4.80 0.21 -7.63
CA TYR A 49 -3.83 -0.58 -6.90
C TYR A 49 -4.50 -1.30 -5.73
N PHE A 50 -3.87 -2.38 -5.28
CA PHE A 50 -4.37 -3.24 -4.21
C PHE A 50 -3.32 -3.40 -3.12
N LEU A 51 -3.61 -2.92 -1.92
CA LEU A 51 -2.83 -3.16 -0.71
C LEU A 51 -3.31 -4.45 -0.06
N ARG A 52 -2.39 -5.40 0.17
CA ARG A 52 -2.66 -6.68 0.81
C ARG A 52 -1.72 -6.90 1.98
N SER A 53 -2.28 -7.30 3.12
CA SER A 53 -1.47 -7.79 4.25
C SER A 53 -0.99 -9.21 3.96
N THR A 54 0.26 -9.55 4.32
CA THR A 54 0.73 -10.94 4.22
C THR A 54 0.28 -11.79 5.40
N ALA A 55 -0.19 -11.17 6.49
CA ALA A 55 -0.65 -11.84 7.70
C ALA A 55 -2.17 -12.10 7.71
N SER A 56 -2.92 -11.52 6.77
CA SER A 56 -4.36 -11.71 6.65
C SER A 56 -4.80 -11.78 5.18
N SER A 57 -6.04 -12.20 4.94
CA SER A 57 -6.66 -12.17 3.62
C SER A 57 -7.23 -10.79 3.25
N ALA A 58 -7.06 -9.77 4.09
CA ALA A 58 -7.60 -8.44 3.83
C ALA A 58 -6.91 -7.77 2.62
N VAL A 59 -7.72 -7.23 1.72
CA VAL A 59 -7.28 -6.48 0.54
C VAL A 59 -8.02 -5.15 0.51
N HIS A 60 -7.29 -4.05 0.33
CA HIS A 60 -7.83 -2.71 0.17
C HIS A 60 -7.45 -2.17 -1.21
N ALA A 61 -8.43 -1.71 -1.97
CA ALA A 61 -8.20 -1.07 -3.26
C ALA A 61 -8.09 0.45 -3.10
N PHE A 62 -7.19 1.08 -3.85
CA PHE A 62 -7.05 2.53 -3.91
C PHE A 62 -6.65 2.98 -5.32
N VAL A 63 -6.86 4.25 -5.63
CA VAL A 63 -6.58 4.81 -6.96
C VAL A 63 -5.44 5.81 -6.86
N VAL A 64 -4.41 5.63 -7.67
CA VAL A 64 -3.39 6.63 -7.95
C VAL A 64 -3.87 7.47 -9.13
N ARG A 65 -3.95 8.79 -8.98
CA ARG A 65 -4.48 9.71 -9.99
C ARG A 65 -3.44 10.68 -10.47
#